data_AF-A0A970NKG9-F1
#
_entry.id   AF-A0A970NKG9-F1
#
_cell.length_a   1.000
_cell.length_b   1.000
_cell.length_c   1.000
_cell.angle_alpha   90.00
_cell.angle_beta   90.00
_cell.angle_gamma   90.00
#
_symmetry.space_group_name_H-M   'P 1'
#
loop_
_entity.id
_entity.type
_entity.pdbx_description
1 polymer ?
#
loop_
_entity_poly.entity_id
_entity_poly.type
_entity_poly.pdbx_seq_one_letter_code
_entity_poly.pdbx_strand_id
1 'polypeptide(L)'
;MVRVSTWQRERREEASRTLAIFCSDGRYARYLDEFFESNLRLEGAHWVAVPGGAAPLAGRAVGAGDGDCLWREVDFLVQTYKIDRFVLVFHEDCGHYKRLLGAETSEEERTSTQCADAVAVIREIARRYPDSTTHAYRQHGTDTAIYFEQIDPGSC
;
A
#
# COMPACT_ATOMS: atom_id res chain seq x y z
N MET A 1 19.22 10.60 25.62
CA MET A 1 18.45 9.34 25.47
C MET A 1 16.99 9.71 25.44
N VAL A 2 16.26 9.33 24.39
CA VAL A 2 14.82 9.60 24.25
C VAL A 2 14.07 8.29 24.45
N ARG A 3 13.18 8.23 25.46
CA ARG A 3 12.27 7.10 25.68
C ARG A 3 10.91 7.48 25.08
N VAL A 4 10.49 6.75 24.06
CA VAL A 4 9.26 7.06 23.30
C VAL A 4 8.03 6.31 23.81
N SER A 5 8.18 5.07 24.31
CA SER A 5 7.10 4.30 24.96
C SER A 5 7.65 3.04 25.62
N THR A 6 6.77 2.23 26.23
CA THR A 6 7.08 0.87 26.68
C THR A 6 6.87 -0.09 25.50
N TRP A 7 7.88 -0.91 25.18
CA TRP A 7 7.79 -1.87 24.08
C TRP A 7 6.67 -2.88 24.34
N GLN A 8 5.63 -2.88 23.51
CA GLN A 8 4.57 -3.88 23.57
C GLN A 8 5.03 -5.14 22.84
N ARG A 9 5.14 -6.25 23.57
CA ARG A 9 5.49 -7.58 23.02
C ARG A 9 4.34 -8.25 22.28
N GLU A 10 3.13 -7.95 22.69
CA GLU A 10 1.92 -8.62 22.23
C GLU A 10 1.37 -7.87 21.02
N ARG A 11 1.35 -8.56 19.87
CA ARG A 11 0.70 -8.08 18.64
C ARG A 11 -0.65 -8.77 18.55
N ARG A 12 -1.65 -8.09 17.99
CA ARG A 12 -2.87 -8.80 17.56
C ARG A 12 -2.47 -9.83 16.52
N GLU A 13 -2.88 -11.07 16.71
CA GLU A 13 -2.49 -12.18 15.83
C GLU A 13 -2.84 -11.88 14.36
N GLU A 14 -4.05 -11.38 14.10
CA GLU A 14 -4.50 -10.99 12.76
C GLU A 14 -3.67 -9.83 12.18
N ALA A 15 -3.39 -8.78 12.97
CA ALA A 15 -2.54 -7.68 12.52
C ALA A 15 -1.11 -8.17 12.20
N SER A 16 -0.56 -9.09 13.00
CA SER A 16 0.78 -9.65 12.79
C SER A 16 0.95 -10.42 11.48
N ARG A 17 -0.16 -10.84 10.87
CA ARG A 17 -0.21 -11.52 9.56
C ARG A 17 -0.66 -10.59 8.43
N THR A 18 -0.70 -9.28 8.69
CA THR A 18 -1.04 -8.26 7.70
C THR A 18 0.21 -7.55 7.17
N LEU A 19 0.30 -7.37 5.86
CA LEU A 19 1.29 -6.52 5.19
C LEU A 19 0.60 -5.33 4.51
N ALA A 20 0.90 -4.12 4.98
CA ALA A 20 0.51 -2.87 4.35
C ALA A 20 1.61 -2.38 3.38
N ILE A 21 1.24 -2.08 2.14
CA ILE A 21 2.13 -1.55 1.10
C ILE A 21 1.56 -0.21 0.62
N PHE A 22 2.33 0.86 0.79
CA PHE A 22 1.86 2.23 0.56
C PHE A 22 2.99 3.15 0.11
N CYS A 23 2.64 4.33 -0.40
CA CYS A 23 3.64 5.28 -0.89
C CYS A 23 4.46 5.89 0.25
N SER A 24 5.77 6.05 0.05
CA SER A 24 6.66 6.74 1.00
C SER A 24 6.46 8.27 1.08
N ASP A 25 5.34 8.80 0.61
CA ASP A 25 5.07 10.24 0.59
C ASP A 25 4.78 10.76 2.01
N GLY A 26 5.69 11.57 2.53
CA GLY A 26 5.62 12.11 3.89
C GLY A 26 4.42 13.04 4.16
N ARG A 27 3.77 13.57 3.12
CA ARG A 27 2.55 14.40 3.28
C ARG A 27 1.40 13.61 3.90
N TYR A 28 1.38 12.30 3.66
CA TYR A 28 0.26 11.44 4.02
C TYR A 28 0.53 10.53 5.23
N ALA A 29 1.77 10.52 5.75
CA ALA A 29 2.20 9.60 6.82
C ALA A 29 1.29 9.62 8.05
N ARG A 30 0.96 10.81 8.57
CA ARG A 30 0.08 10.95 9.74
C ARG A 30 -1.32 10.34 9.51
N TYR A 31 -1.88 10.50 8.32
CA TYR A 31 -3.22 10.01 8.01
C TYR A 31 -3.23 8.50 7.79
N LEU A 32 -2.12 7.95 7.27
CA LEU A 32 -1.92 6.51 7.18
C LEU A 32 -1.81 5.88 8.56
N ASP A 33 -1.06 6.50 9.49
CA ASP A 33 -0.98 6.03 10.88
C ASP A 33 -2.38 6.01 11.52
N GLU A 34 -3.15 7.10 11.37
CA GLU A 34 -4.53 7.18 11.89
C GLU A 34 -5.44 6.10 11.28
N PHE A 35 -5.38 5.91 9.95
CA PHE A 35 -6.16 4.90 9.25
C PHE A 35 -5.80 3.47 9.68
N PHE A 36 -4.51 3.17 9.79
CA PHE A 36 -4.03 1.84 10.17
C PHE A 36 -4.35 1.51 11.64
N GLU A 37 -4.14 2.44 12.56
CA GLU A 37 -4.40 2.20 13.99
C GLU A 37 -5.89 2.26 14.32
N SER A 38 -6.60 3.28 13.86
CA SER A 38 -7.95 3.58 14.34
C SER A 38 -9.05 2.89 13.53
N ASN A 39 -8.87 2.74 12.22
CA ASN A 39 -9.91 2.16 11.35
C ASN A 39 -9.66 0.67 11.06
N LEU A 40 -8.42 0.31 10.72
CA LEU A 40 -8.08 -1.07 10.36
C LEU A 40 -7.53 -1.90 11.54
N ARG A 41 -7.16 -1.26 12.66
CA ARG A 41 -6.64 -1.91 13.88
C ARG A 41 -5.45 -2.82 13.59
N LEU A 42 -4.50 -2.27 12.83
CA LEU A 42 -3.29 -2.93 12.35
C LEU A 42 -2.12 -2.79 13.32
N GLU A 43 -2.37 -2.75 14.63
CA GLU A 43 -1.31 -2.61 15.62
C GLU A 43 -0.41 -3.85 15.60
N GLY A 44 0.81 -3.65 15.08
CA GLY A 44 1.71 -4.74 14.79
C GLY A 44 1.43 -5.42 13.46
N ALA A 45 1.07 -4.69 12.40
CA ALA A 45 1.23 -5.15 11.02
C ALA A 45 2.67 -4.96 10.50
N HIS A 46 2.96 -5.51 9.32
CA HIS A 46 4.18 -5.29 8.57
C HIS A 46 3.96 -4.21 7.50
N TRP A 47 4.97 -3.39 7.25
CA TRP A 47 4.84 -2.15 6.50
C TRP A 47 5.92 -2.10 5.43
N VAL A 48 5.54 -1.79 4.20
CA VAL A 48 6.47 -1.47 3.11
C VAL A 48 6.07 -0.11 2.54
N ALA A 49 6.90 0.89 2.83
CA ALA A 49 6.77 2.25 2.31
C ALA A 49 7.76 2.45 1.16
N VAL A 50 7.26 2.62 -0.06
CA VAL A 50 8.07 2.72 -1.28
C VAL A 50 7.43 3.72 -2.25
N PRO A 51 8.18 4.47 -3.08
CA PRO A 51 7.57 5.37 -4.06
C PRO A 51 6.52 4.67 -4.94
N GLY A 52 5.31 5.22 -5.00
CA GLY A 52 4.18 4.65 -5.73
C GLY A 52 3.45 3.50 -5.02
N GLY A 53 3.88 3.10 -3.82
CA GLY A 53 3.26 2.02 -3.05
C GLY A 53 3.33 0.70 -3.81
N ALA A 54 2.18 0.14 -4.16
CA ALA A 54 2.12 -1.11 -4.91
C ALA A 54 2.38 -0.96 -6.42
N ALA A 55 2.53 0.26 -6.96
CA ALA A 55 2.77 0.48 -8.39
C ALA A 55 3.98 -0.31 -8.96
N PRO A 56 5.14 -0.42 -8.28
CA PRO A 56 6.25 -1.23 -8.78
C PRO A 56 5.91 -2.72 -8.92
N LEU A 57 5.00 -3.26 -8.08
CA LEU A 57 4.52 -4.64 -8.19
C LEU A 57 3.66 -4.87 -9.44
N ALA A 58 3.01 -3.82 -9.94
CA ALA A 58 2.28 -3.80 -11.21
C ALA A 58 3.19 -3.61 -12.44
N GLY A 59 4.52 -3.59 -12.26
CA GLY A 59 5.48 -3.29 -13.33
C GLY A 59 5.71 -1.80 -13.56
N ARG A 60 5.15 -0.91 -12.73
CA ARG A 60 5.37 0.54 -12.79
C ARG A 60 6.48 0.98 -11.85
N ALA A 61 7.66 0.41 -12.01
CA ALA A 61 8.83 0.84 -11.26
C ALA A 61 9.64 1.89 -12.02
N VAL A 62 10.46 2.68 -11.31
CA VAL A 62 11.32 3.69 -11.95
C VAL A 62 12.54 3.03 -12.60
N GLY A 63 13.18 2.10 -11.90
CA GLY A 63 14.31 1.32 -12.39
C GLY A 63 13.88 -0.03 -12.96
N ALA A 64 14.63 -0.52 -13.94
CA ALA A 64 14.47 -1.87 -14.44
C ALA A 64 14.79 -2.89 -13.33
N GLY A 65 13.87 -3.82 -13.07
CA GLY A 65 14.03 -4.85 -12.04
C GLY A 65 13.65 -4.43 -10.61
N ASP A 66 13.32 -3.15 -10.37
CA ASP A 66 12.89 -2.66 -9.06
C ASP A 66 11.61 -3.38 -8.58
N GLY A 67 10.67 -3.66 -9.49
CA GLY A 67 9.46 -4.45 -9.20
C GLY A 67 9.79 -5.87 -8.74
N ASP A 68 10.76 -6.53 -9.38
CA ASP A 68 11.22 -7.87 -8.98
C ASP A 68 11.93 -7.84 -7.64
N CYS A 69 12.71 -6.78 -7.36
CA CYS A 69 13.33 -6.56 -6.07
C CYS A 69 12.25 -6.45 -4.97
N LEU A 70 11.23 -5.63 -5.20
CA LEU A 70 10.12 -5.48 -4.26
C LEU A 70 9.35 -6.78 -4.05
N TRP A 71 9.11 -7.56 -5.11
CA TRP A 71 8.49 -8.89 -4.98
C TRP A 71 9.31 -9.83 -4.09
N ARG A 72 10.65 -9.81 -4.17
CA ARG A 72 11.51 -10.63 -3.29
C ARG A 72 11.40 -10.23 -1.82
N GLU A 73 11.30 -8.93 -1.54
CA GLU A 73 11.09 -8.44 -0.17
C GLU A 73 9.69 -8.82 0.34
N VAL A 74 8.65 -8.72 -0.50
CA VAL A 74 7.30 -9.19 -0.16
C VAL A 74 7.29 -10.69 0.10
N ASP A 75 7.93 -11.50 -0.75
CA ASP A 75 8.05 -12.94 -0.58
C ASP A 75 8.71 -13.31 0.76
N PHE A 76 9.79 -12.61 1.12
CA PHE A 76 10.45 -12.79 2.41
C PHE A 76 9.51 -12.52 3.58
N LEU A 77 8.76 -11.42 3.56
CA LEU A 77 7.80 -11.06 4.61
C LEU A 77 6.69 -12.10 4.73
N VAL A 78 6.12 -12.54 3.61
CA VAL A 78 5.08 -13.57 3.56
C VAL A 78 5.55 -14.87 4.17
N GLN A 79 6.75 -15.34 3.80
CA GLN A 79 7.27 -16.61 4.28
C GLN A 79 7.64 -16.58 5.77
N THR A 80 8.21 -15.46 6.22
CA THR A 80 8.72 -15.28 7.59
C THR A 80 7.58 -15.05 8.58
N TYR A 81 6.66 -14.16 8.25
CA TYR A 81 5.59 -13.70 9.16
C TYR A 81 4.23 -14.31 8.85
N LYS A 82 4.18 -15.24 7.89
CA LYS A 82 2.96 -15.96 7.48
C LYS A 82 1.84 -15.01 7.07
N ILE A 83 2.21 -13.96 6.34
CA ILE A 83 1.26 -12.95 5.86
C ILE A 83 0.18 -13.63 5.03
N ASP A 84 -1.07 -13.38 5.38
CA ASP A 84 -2.27 -13.84 4.66
C ASP A 84 -3.26 -12.68 4.42
N ARG A 85 -2.91 -11.46 4.84
CA ARG A 85 -3.69 -10.25 4.57
C ARG A 85 -2.81 -9.15 4.00
N PHE A 86 -3.21 -8.59 2.87
CA PHE A 86 -2.53 -7.48 2.21
C PHE A 86 -3.42 -6.23 2.25
N VAL A 87 -2.82 -5.09 2.55
CA VAL A 87 -3.47 -3.78 2.48
C VAL A 87 -2.65 -2.90 1.54
N LEU A 88 -3.22 -2.53 0.40
CA LEU A 88 -2.57 -1.66 -0.57
C LEU A 88 -3.16 -0.27 -0.44
N VAL A 89 -2.31 0.76 -0.39
CA VAL A 89 -2.78 2.15 -0.38
C VAL A 89 -2.12 2.95 -1.48
N PHE A 90 -2.95 3.45 -2.38
CA PHE A 90 -2.61 4.44 -3.39
C PHE A 90 -3.06 5.81 -2.89
N HIS A 91 -2.53 6.89 -3.45
CA HIS A 91 -2.96 8.23 -3.08
C HIS A 91 -3.01 9.18 -4.27
N GLU A 92 -3.89 10.16 -4.17
CA GLU A 92 -3.96 11.29 -5.10
C GLU A 92 -2.64 12.06 -5.16
N ASP A 93 -2.43 12.82 -6.23
CA ASP A 93 -1.28 13.72 -6.35
C ASP A 93 0.09 13.03 -6.17
N CYS A 94 0.18 11.74 -6.53
CA CYS A 94 1.35 10.92 -6.28
C CYS A 94 2.54 11.31 -7.18
N GLY A 95 3.66 11.69 -6.56
CA GLY A 95 4.88 12.06 -7.26
C GLY A 95 5.47 10.96 -8.14
N HIS A 96 5.29 9.69 -7.76
CA HIS A 96 5.71 8.53 -8.57
C HIS A 96 4.93 8.45 -9.88
N TYR A 97 3.60 8.56 -9.80
CA TYR A 97 2.74 8.53 -10.98
C TYR A 97 2.94 9.77 -11.86
N LYS A 98 3.14 10.96 -11.27
CA LYS A 98 3.49 12.17 -12.02
C LYS A 98 4.81 12.02 -12.78
N ARG A 99 5.81 11.38 -12.18
CA ARG A 99 7.08 11.11 -12.87
C ARG A 99 6.90 10.12 -14.03
N LEU A 100 6.08 9.09 -13.84
CA LEU A 100 5.92 8.01 -14.80
C LEU A 100 5.00 8.37 -15.98
N LEU A 101 3.90 9.07 -15.71
CA LEU A 101 2.89 9.43 -16.72
C LEU A 101 3.13 10.83 -17.31
N GLY A 102 3.84 11.69 -16.58
CA GLY A 102 4.00 13.11 -16.89
C GLY A 102 3.30 13.98 -15.84
N ALA A 103 3.89 15.13 -15.51
CA ALA A 103 3.35 16.05 -14.51
C ALA A 103 2.00 16.65 -14.94
N GLU A 104 1.81 16.82 -16.25
CA GLU A 104 0.62 17.40 -16.88
C GLU A 104 -0.55 16.40 -17.06
N THR A 105 -0.33 15.11 -16.78
CA THR A 105 -1.41 14.11 -16.80
C THR A 105 -2.55 14.54 -15.87
N SER A 106 -3.80 14.28 -16.23
CA SER A 106 -4.93 14.65 -15.37
C SER A 106 -4.97 13.77 -14.11
N GLU A 107 -5.63 14.25 -13.05
CA GLU A 107 -5.82 13.42 -11.85
C GLU A 107 -6.75 12.23 -12.12
N GLU A 108 -7.70 12.39 -13.04
CA GLU A 108 -8.58 11.32 -13.50
C GLU A 108 -7.80 10.19 -14.18
N GLU A 109 -6.88 10.53 -15.10
CA GLU A 109 -6.06 9.53 -15.80
C GLU A 109 -5.08 8.84 -14.83
N ARG A 110 -4.48 9.61 -13.90
CA ARG A 110 -3.67 9.02 -12.81
C ARG A 110 -4.49 8.07 -11.94
N THR A 111 -5.72 8.45 -11.60
CA THR A 111 -6.62 7.63 -10.77
C THR A 111 -7.02 6.34 -11.50
N SER A 112 -7.37 6.43 -12.78
CA SER A 112 -7.66 5.27 -13.62
C SER A 112 -6.45 4.32 -13.71
N THR A 113 -5.25 4.88 -13.87
CA THR A 113 -4.00 4.11 -13.87
C THR A 113 -3.77 3.42 -12.52
N GLN A 114 -3.96 4.11 -11.39
CA GLN A 114 -3.86 3.53 -10.05
C GLN A 114 -4.87 2.39 -9.85
N CYS A 115 -6.11 2.54 -10.34
CA CYS A 115 -7.14 1.50 -10.31
C CYS A 115 -6.66 0.25 -11.06
N ALA A 116 -6.16 0.42 -12.29
CA ALA A 116 -5.66 -0.68 -13.11
C ALA A 116 -4.47 -1.40 -12.45
N ASP A 117 -3.54 -0.64 -11.85
CA ASP A 117 -2.40 -1.19 -11.14
C ASP A 117 -2.83 -1.93 -9.88
N ALA A 118 -3.78 -1.38 -9.11
CA ALA A 118 -4.35 -2.07 -7.95
C ALA A 118 -4.95 -3.43 -8.35
N VAL A 119 -5.73 -3.47 -9.43
CA VAL A 119 -6.31 -4.71 -9.95
C VAL A 119 -5.24 -5.70 -10.39
N ALA A 120 -4.20 -5.23 -11.10
CA ALA A 120 -3.09 -6.07 -11.52
C ALA A 120 -2.35 -6.69 -10.32
N VAL A 121 -2.08 -5.90 -9.28
CA VAL A 121 -1.41 -6.38 -8.07
C VAL A 121 -2.30 -7.33 -7.28
N ILE A 122 -3.59 -7.03 -7.12
CA ILE A 122 -4.54 -7.93 -6.43
C ILE A 122 -4.56 -9.31 -7.11
N ARG A 123 -4.64 -9.33 -8.46
CA ARG A 123 -4.61 -10.59 -9.22
C ARG A 123 -3.30 -11.34 -9.04
N GLU A 124 -2.17 -10.63 -9.07
CA GLU A 124 -0.86 -11.25 -8.89
C GLU A 124 -0.64 -11.78 -7.46
N ILE A 125 -1.11 -11.05 -6.44
CA ILE A 125 -1.11 -11.52 -5.03
C ILE A 125 -1.96 -12.78 -4.90
N ALA A 126 -3.19 -12.77 -5.42
CA ALA A 126 -4.07 -13.94 -5.38
C ALA A 126 -3.46 -15.16 -6.11
N ARG A 127 -2.72 -14.92 -7.20
CA ARG A 127 -2.00 -15.97 -7.93
C ARG A 127 -0.81 -16.53 -7.13
N ARG A 128 -0.03 -15.68 -6.46
CA ARG A 128 1.16 -16.06 -5.70
C ARG A 128 0.83 -16.66 -4.33
N TYR A 129 -0.21 -16.16 -3.68
CA TYR A 129 -0.62 -16.53 -2.33
C TYR A 129 -2.14 -16.79 -2.28
N PRO A 130 -2.59 -17.97 -2.73
CA PRO A 130 -4.02 -18.26 -2.94
C PRO A 130 -4.89 -18.19 -1.67
N ASP A 131 -4.29 -18.43 -0.50
CA ASP A 131 -4.99 -18.38 0.79
C ASP A 131 -5.01 -16.98 1.41
N SER A 132 -4.52 -15.97 0.68
CA SER A 132 -4.46 -14.60 1.17
C SER A 132 -5.65 -13.75 0.75
N THR A 133 -5.93 -12.71 1.53
CA THR A 133 -6.89 -11.66 1.22
C THR A 133 -6.16 -10.36 0.89
N THR A 134 -6.71 -9.56 -0.03
CA THR A 134 -6.14 -8.26 -0.39
C THR A 134 -7.23 -7.19 -0.37
N HIS A 135 -6.96 -6.09 0.32
CA HIS A 135 -7.77 -4.89 0.30
C HIS A 135 -6.95 -3.75 -0.28
N ALA A 136 -7.48 -3.06 -1.29
CA ALA A 136 -6.85 -1.88 -1.85
C ALA A 136 -7.68 -0.64 -1.53
N TYR A 137 -7.01 0.46 -1.23
CA TYR A 137 -7.61 1.74 -0.93
C TYR A 137 -6.96 2.85 -1.75
N ARG A 138 -7.76 3.83 -2.17
CA ARG A 138 -7.28 5.11 -2.68
C ARG A 138 -7.48 6.17 -1.60
N GLN A 139 -6.39 6.78 -1.20
CA GLN A 139 -6.38 7.95 -0.35
C GLN A 139 -6.58 9.21 -1.20
N HIS A 140 -7.52 10.04 -0.81
CA HIS A 140 -7.72 11.36 -1.44
C HIS A 140 -8.23 12.37 -0.43
N GLY A 141 -8.12 13.65 -0.77
CA GLY A 141 -8.35 14.75 0.13
C GLY A 141 -9.31 15.77 -0.44
N THR A 142 -10.01 16.43 0.47
CA THR A 142 -10.68 17.70 0.24
C THR A 142 -10.00 18.78 1.06
N ASP A 143 -10.47 20.03 0.96
CA ASP A 143 -9.97 21.13 1.80
C ASP A 143 -10.13 20.87 3.31
N THR A 144 -10.98 19.91 3.72
CA THR A 144 -11.36 19.70 5.12
C THR A 144 -11.13 18.29 5.65
N ALA A 145 -10.91 17.29 4.79
CA ALA A 145 -10.80 15.89 5.22
C ALA A 145 -9.94 15.04 4.29
N ILE A 146 -9.44 13.92 4.81
CA ILE A 146 -8.80 12.84 4.04
C ILE A 146 -9.73 11.63 4.08
N TYR A 147 -9.90 11.00 2.93
CA TYR A 147 -10.72 9.80 2.74
C TYR A 147 -9.86 8.65 2.26
N PHE A 148 -10.21 7.44 2.68
CA PHE A 148 -9.67 6.18 2.17
C PHE A 148 -10.83 5.40 1.54
N GLU A 149 -10.93 5.46 0.22
CA GLU A 149 -11.97 4.74 -0.53
C GLU A 149 -11.46 3.37 -0.93
N GLN A 150 -12.24 2.34 -0.64
CA GLN A 150 -11.89 0.99 -1.07
C GLN A 150 -11.99 0.89 -2.59
N ILE A 151 -10.93 0.39 -3.22
CA ILE A 151 -10.90 0.09 -4.65
C ILE A 151 -11.54 -1.28 -4.83
N ASP A 152 -12.68 -1.31 -5.53
CA ASP A 152 -13.32 -2.55 -5.96
C ASP A 152 -12.77 -2.95 -7.35
N PRO A 153 -12.13 -4.14 -7.48
CA PRO A 153 -11.63 -4.61 -8.76
C PRO A 153 -12.67 -4.79 -9.86
N GLY A 154 -13.97 -4.86 -9.52
CA GLY A 154 -15.07 -4.90 -10.49
C GLY A 154 -15.58 -3.52 -10.92
N SER A 155 -15.12 -2.46 -10.25
CA SER A 155 -15.48 -1.07 -10.52
C SER A 155 -14.38 -0.31 -11.27
N CYS A 156 -13.21 -0.94 -11.44
CA CYS A 156 -12.21 -0.63 -12.47
C CYS A 156 -12.47 -1.51 -13.71
#